data_AF-A0A432QJL0-F1
#
_entry.id   AF-A0A432QJL0-F1
#
_cell.length_a   1.000
_cell.length_b   1.000
_cell.length_c   1.000
_cell.angle_alpha   90.00
_cell.angle_beta   90.00
_cell.angle_gamma   90.00
#
_symmetry.space_group_name_H-M   'P 1'
#
loop_
_entity.id
_entity.type
_entity.pdbx_description
1 polymer ?
#
loop_
_entity_poly.entity_id
_entity_poly.type
_entity_poly.pdbx_seq_one_letter_code
_entity_poly.pdbx_strand_id
1 'polypeptide(L)'
;MTTFIVITTIQPPTSSVKRMVDAMQVGTGNTKCIIIGDKAGPRSYQLNNTDFFDLDRQLDLSFDLGSLLPTGHYSRKNIGYLIAISKGAANIYETDDDNSPLQSWQLREKYVEAREIDQAGWVNIYRAYSDELIWPRGFPLDEIMDSEKSHITSTLYSRSIDAPVQQGLAEGAPDVDAVWRLSVDREISFHGEESYFLPATTRYFDC
;
A
#
# COMPACT_ATOMS: atom_id res chain seq x y z
N MET A 1 11.96 9.13 -14.17
CA MET A 1 10.72 8.36 -14.41
C MET A 1 9.58 9.08 -13.70
N THR A 2 8.38 9.12 -14.28
CA THR A 2 7.24 9.84 -13.69
C THR A 2 6.52 8.92 -12.70
N THR A 3 6.58 9.25 -11.41
CA THR A 3 5.86 8.53 -10.35
C THR A 3 4.68 9.35 -9.87
N PHE A 4 3.51 8.72 -9.80
CA PHE A 4 2.32 9.30 -9.16
C PHE A 4 1.99 8.55 -7.87
N ILE A 5 1.47 9.26 -6.89
CA ILE A 5 0.87 8.70 -5.69
C ILE A 5 -0.64 8.79 -5.83
N VAL A 6 -1.36 7.70 -5.62
CA VAL A 6 -2.82 7.67 -5.64
C VAL A 6 -3.32 7.47 -4.22
N ILE A 7 -4.16 8.40 -3.76
CA ILE A 7 -4.76 8.38 -2.42
C ILE A 7 -6.27 8.55 -2.56
N THR A 8 -7.04 7.77 -1.81
CA THR A 8 -8.48 8.00 -1.65
C THR A 8 -8.71 8.66 -0.29
N THR A 9 -9.71 9.54 -0.18
CA THR A 9 -9.94 10.26 1.08
C THR A 9 -11.39 10.67 1.25
N ILE A 10 -11.83 10.73 2.50
CA ILE A 10 -13.05 11.44 2.92
C ILE A 10 -12.75 12.69 3.75
N GLN A 11 -11.47 13.03 3.91
CA GLN A 11 -10.95 14.01 4.84
C GLN A 11 -10.32 15.21 4.11
N PRO A 12 -10.30 16.41 4.72
CA PRO A 12 -9.39 17.46 4.27
C PRO A 12 -7.92 17.00 4.40
N PRO A 13 -6.94 17.71 3.81
CA PRO A 13 -5.54 17.30 3.83
C PRO A 13 -5.00 16.95 5.22
N THR A 14 -4.76 15.66 5.46
CA THR A 14 -4.28 15.12 6.72
C THR A 14 -2.79 15.44 6.95
N SER A 15 -2.30 15.23 8.18
CA SER A 15 -0.87 15.36 8.46
C SER A 15 -0.03 14.33 7.70
N SER A 16 -0.56 13.11 7.53
CA SER A 16 0.08 12.04 6.77
C SER A 16 0.23 12.40 5.28
N VAL A 17 -0.82 12.91 4.63
CA VAL A 17 -0.73 13.31 3.22
C VAL A 17 0.20 14.52 3.03
N LYS A 18 0.21 15.48 3.97
CA LYS A 18 1.16 16.61 3.95
C LYS A 18 2.61 16.10 3.99
N ARG A 19 2.92 15.20 4.93
CA ARG A 19 4.25 14.57 5.03
C ARG A 19 4.61 13.78 3.78
N MET A 20 3.66 13.07 3.17
CA MET A 20 3.87 12.36 1.92
C MET A 20 4.23 13.31 0.77
N VAL A 21 3.48 14.41 0.64
CA VAL A 21 3.76 15.45 -0.36
C VAL A 21 5.14 16.09 -0.13
N ASP A 22 5.53 16.35 1.12
CA ASP A 22 6.83 16.92 1.46
C ASP A 22 7.99 15.94 1.21
N ALA A 23 7.84 14.67 1.61
CA ALA A 23 8.83 13.61 1.35
C ALA A 23 9.12 13.47 -0.14
N MET A 24 8.09 13.60 -0.97
CA MET A 24 8.26 13.59 -2.42
C MET A 24 8.99 14.84 -2.95
N GLN A 25 8.80 16.02 -2.35
CA GLN A 25 9.36 17.30 -2.82
C GLN A 25 10.90 17.38 -2.74
N VAL A 26 11.55 16.53 -1.94
CA VAL A 26 13.01 16.55 -1.73
C VAL A 26 13.84 16.19 -2.98
N GLY A 27 13.23 15.84 -4.14
CA GLY A 27 14.02 15.54 -5.34
C GLY A 27 13.38 15.63 -6.74
N THR A 28 12.11 16.04 -6.92
CA THR A 28 11.48 16.11 -8.27
C THR A 28 10.44 17.23 -8.39
N GLY A 29 10.27 17.83 -9.58
CA GLY A 29 9.57 19.12 -9.77
C GLY A 29 8.21 19.12 -10.48
N ASN A 30 7.35 18.09 -10.38
CA ASN A 30 5.99 18.12 -10.94
C ASN A 30 4.94 17.61 -9.94
N THR A 31 3.65 17.90 -10.14
CA THR A 31 2.48 17.39 -9.37
C THR A 31 2.53 15.88 -9.20
N LYS A 32 2.33 15.36 -7.98
CA LYS A 32 2.67 13.97 -7.64
C LYS A 32 1.51 13.18 -7.09
N CYS A 33 0.57 13.81 -6.39
CA CYS A 33 -0.50 13.08 -5.73
C CYS A 33 -1.84 13.30 -6.44
N ILE A 34 -2.45 12.21 -6.88
CA ILE A 34 -3.83 12.17 -7.35
C ILE A 34 -4.69 11.81 -6.14
N ILE A 35 -5.58 12.71 -5.76
CA ILE A 35 -6.44 12.56 -4.59
C ILE A 35 -7.86 12.29 -5.08
N ILE A 36 -8.39 11.13 -4.74
CA ILE A 36 -9.74 10.67 -5.10
C ILE A 36 -10.66 10.90 -3.91
N GLY A 37 -11.56 11.86 -4.03
CA GLY A 37 -12.60 12.11 -3.03
C GLY A 37 -13.74 11.10 -3.12
N ASP A 38 -14.52 10.99 -2.05
CA ASP A 38 -15.74 10.18 -2.04
C ASP A 38 -16.92 10.93 -1.39
N LYS A 39 -18.07 10.26 -1.26
CA LYS A 39 -19.37 10.81 -0.88
C LYS A 39 -19.34 11.65 0.40
N ALA A 40 -18.58 11.24 1.41
CA ALA A 40 -18.49 11.95 2.68
C ALA A 40 -17.67 13.24 2.60
N GLY A 41 -16.95 13.47 1.49
CA GLY A 41 -16.11 14.63 1.27
C GLY A 41 -14.69 14.23 0.90
N PRO A 42 -13.73 15.16 1.00
CA PRO A 42 -13.98 16.59 1.09
C PRO A 42 -14.56 17.14 -0.22
N ARG A 43 -15.08 18.38 -0.23
CA ARG A 43 -15.53 19.06 -1.46
C ARG A 43 -14.44 19.92 -2.11
N SER A 44 -13.38 20.19 -1.37
CA SER A 44 -12.20 20.90 -1.84
C SER A 44 -10.96 20.34 -1.14
N TYR A 45 -9.81 20.40 -1.81
CA TYR A 45 -8.57 19.85 -1.29
C TYR A 45 -7.43 20.84 -1.54
N GLN A 46 -7.11 21.64 -0.54
CA GLN A 46 -6.09 22.69 -0.64
C GLN A 46 -4.74 22.16 -0.16
N LEU A 47 -3.99 21.55 -1.08
CA LEU A 47 -2.61 21.14 -0.84
C LEU A 47 -1.81 21.25 -2.13
N ASN A 48 -0.65 21.91 -2.07
CA ASN A 48 0.24 22.03 -3.22
C ASN A 48 0.69 20.65 -3.72
N ASN A 49 1.01 20.53 -5.00
CA ASN A 49 1.45 19.28 -5.65
C ASN A 49 0.42 18.13 -5.61
N THR A 50 -0.86 18.45 -5.42
CA THR A 50 -1.99 17.51 -5.50
C THR A 50 -2.96 17.87 -6.62
N ASP A 51 -3.62 16.87 -7.20
CA ASP A 51 -4.75 17.03 -8.14
C ASP A 51 -5.94 16.24 -7.59
N PHE A 52 -6.96 16.98 -7.15
CA PHE A 52 -8.09 16.43 -6.42
C PHE A 52 -9.32 16.23 -7.29
N PHE A 53 -9.82 15.00 -7.35
CA PHE A 53 -11.01 14.64 -8.09
C PHE A 53 -12.14 14.33 -7.10
N ASP A 54 -13.09 15.25 -6.95
CA ASP A 54 -14.37 14.96 -6.28
C ASP A 54 -15.26 14.07 -7.17
N LEU A 55 -16.45 13.73 -6.67
CA LEU A 55 -17.35 12.83 -7.41
C LEU A 55 -17.69 13.35 -8.82
N ASP A 56 -17.96 14.64 -8.94
CA ASP A 56 -18.36 15.24 -10.21
C ASP A 56 -17.20 15.22 -11.21
N ARG A 57 -16.00 15.65 -10.81
CA ARG A 57 -14.80 15.55 -11.65
C ARG A 57 -14.46 14.12 -12.04
N GLN A 58 -14.80 13.13 -11.22
CA GLN A 58 -14.59 11.72 -11.55
C GLN A 58 -15.58 11.20 -12.60
N LEU A 59 -16.82 11.71 -12.60
CA LEU A 59 -17.84 11.39 -13.60
C LEU A 59 -17.55 12.07 -14.95
N ASP A 60 -16.90 13.23 -14.92
CA ASP A 60 -16.52 13.99 -16.13
C ASP A 60 -15.28 13.42 -16.85
N LEU A 61 -14.65 12.38 -16.32
CA LEU A 61 -13.50 11.72 -16.96
C LEU A 61 -13.94 10.95 -18.20
N SER A 62 -13.01 10.76 -19.15
CA SER A 62 -13.23 9.94 -20.34
C SER A 62 -13.29 8.43 -20.07
N PHE A 63 -13.28 8.00 -18.80
CA PHE A 63 -13.31 6.60 -18.41
C PHE A 63 -14.70 6.24 -17.89
N ASP A 64 -15.27 5.12 -18.36
CA ASP A 64 -16.57 4.63 -17.88
C ASP A 64 -16.58 4.30 -16.38
N LEU A 65 -15.40 4.05 -15.80
CA LEU A 65 -15.24 3.60 -14.42
C LEU A 65 -15.85 4.56 -13.39
N GLY A 66 -15.83 5.87 -13.65
CA GLY A 66 -16.46 6.86 -12.77
C GLY A 66 -17.96 6.61 -12.56
N SER A 67 -18.65 6.18 -13.61
CA SER A 67 -20.09 5.87 -13.61
C SER A 67 -20.41 4.45 -13.15
N LEU A 68 -19.48 3.51 -13.32
CA LEU A 68 -19.67 2.10 -12.96
C LEU A 68 -19.44 1.82 -11.47
N LEU A 69 -18.53 2.56 -10.83
CA LEU A 69 -18.17 2.30 -9.44
C LEU A 69 -19.18 2.91 -8.45
N PRO A 70 -19.55 2.19 -7.39
CA PRO A 70 -20.39 2.74 -6.33
C PRO A 70 -19.69 3.90 -5.61
N THR A 71 -20.48 4.81 -5.05
CA THR A 71 -19.99 5.85 -4.12
C THR A 71 -19.93 5.31 -2.70
N GLY A 72 -19.04 5.88 -1.86
CA GLY A 72 -18.80 5.42 -0.50
C GLY A 72 -18.07 4.07 -0.47
N HIS A 73 -17.16 3.83 -1.42
CA HIS A 73 -16.50 2.55 -1.58
C HIS A 73 -15.05 2.71 -2.02
N TYR A 74 -14.17 1.92 -1.39
CA TYR A 74 -12.72 1.99 -1.61
C TYR A 74 -12.30 1.80 -3.07
N SER A 75 -13.08 1.02 -3.83
CA SER A 75 -12.82 0.76 -5.25
C SER A 75 -12.69 2.02 -6.11
N ARG A 76 -13.23 3.17 -5.67
CA ARG A 76 -13.09 4.44 -6.40
C ARG A 76 -11.64 4.87 -6.58
N LYS A 77 -10.73 4.40 -5.72
CA LYS A 77 -9.27 4.56 -5.87
C LYS A 77 -8.75 4.11 -7.24
N ASN A 78 -9.38 3.11 -7.86
CA ASN A 78 -9.03 2.64 -9.20
C ASN A 78 -9.12 3.72 -10.28
N ILE A 79 -9.99 4.73 -10.10
CA ILE A 79 -10.07 5.89 -10.99
C ILE A 79 -8.74 6.67 -10.96
N GLY A 80 -8.12 6.79 -9.79
CA GLY A 80 -6.82 7.42 -9.62
C GLY A 80 -5.71 6.70 -10.38
N TYR A 81 -5.74 5.36 -10.43
CA TYR A 81 -4.81 4.58 -11.26
C TYR A 81 -4.96 4.90 -12.74
N LEU A 82 -6.20 4.96 -13.26
CA LEU A 82 -6.45 5.29 -14.66
C LEU A 82 -6.00 6.72 -15.00
N ILE A 83 -6.23 7.68 -14.10
CA ILE A 83 -5.73 9.05 -14.26
C ILE A 83 -4.19 9.04 -14.33
N ALA A 84 -3.52 8.35 -13.41
CA ALA A 84 -2.05 8.25 -13.40
C ALA A 84 -1.53 7.67 -14.72
N ILE A 85 -2.12 6.55 -15.17
CA ILE A 85 -1.77 5.89 -16.44
C ILE A 85 -1.97 6.85 -17.62
N SER A 86 -3.10 7.56 -17.70
CA SER A 86 -3.37 8.51 -18.78
C SER A 86 -2.40 9.70 -18.81
N LYS A 87 -1.78 10.03 -17.66
CA LYS A 87 -0.75 11.06 -17.53
C LYS A 87 0.67 10.51 -17.80
N GLY A 88 0.79 9.26 -18.25
CA GLY A 88 2.06 8.62 -18.56
C GLY A 88 2.87 8.21 -17.33
N ALA A 89 2.19 7.77 -16.26
CA ALA A 89 2.86 7.20 -15.09
C ALA A 89 3.78 6.04 -15.50
N ALA A 90 5.06 6.14 -15.11
CA ALA A 90 5.99 5.03 -15.17
C ALA A 90 5.85 4.14 -13.92
N ASN A 91 5.57 4.76 -12.78
CA ASN A 91 5.30 4.08 -11.52
C ASN A 91 4.06 4.68 -10.84
N ILE A 92 3.32 3.84 -10.13
CA ILE A 92 2.21 4.26 -9.28
C ILE A 92 2.52 3.75 -7.89
N TYR A 93 2.57 4.67 -6.93
CA TYR A 93 2.56 4.35 -5.51
C TYR A 93 1.14 4.57 -4.99
N GLU A 94 0.69 3.72 -4.10
CA GLU A 94 -0.63 3.85 -3.50
C GLU A 94 -0.52 3.80 -1.98
N THR A 95 -1.32 4.64 -1.33
CA THR A 95 -1.46 4.65 0.13
C THR A 95 -2.77 5.29 0.53
N ASP A 96 -3.20 5.04 1.77
CA ASP A 96 -4.33 5.73 2.39
C ASP A 96 -3.92 7.08 3.00
N ASP A 97 -4.92 7.90 3.35
CA ASP A 97 -4.72 9.27 3.81
C ASP A 97 -4.31 9.38 5.28
N ASP A 98 -4.34 8.29 6.03
CA ASP A 98 -3.86 8.15 7.41
C ASP A 98 -2.46 7.52 7.49
N ASN A 99 -2.03 6.80 6.46
CA ASN A 99 -0.69 6.22 6.36
C ASN A 99 0.39 7.29 6.14
N SER A 100 1.22 7.50 7.16
CA SER A 100 2.33 8.44 7.12
C SER A 100 3.62 7.76 6.65
N PRO A 101 4.40 8.38 5.76
CA PRO A 101 5.76 7.89 5.49
C PRO A 101 6.62 8.02 6.75
N LEU A 102 7.50 7.04 6.97
CA LEU A 102 8.59 7.14 7.93
C LEU A 102 9.65 8.14 7.44
N GLN A 103 10.52 8.61 8.33
CA GLN A 103 11.61 9.52 7.95
C GLN A 103 12.58 8.89 6.94
N SER A 104 12.77 7.57 7.01
CA SER A 104 13.59 6.78 6.08
C SER A 104 12.87 6.38 4.80
N TRP A 105 11.58 6.72 4.64
CA TRP A 105 10.79 6.29 3.49
C TRP A 105 11.33 6.89 2.20
N GLN A 106 11.41 6.07 1.17
CA GLN A 106 11.85 6.44 -0.17
C GLN A 106 11.00 5.73 -1.22
N LEU A 107 10.94 6.30 -2.42
CA LEU A 107 10.37 5.61 -3.57
C LEU A 107 11.18 4.35 -3.87
N ARG A 108 10.48 3.24 -4.11
CA ARG A 108 11.09 1.97 -4.48
C ARG A 108 11.44 1.94 -5.96
N GLU A 109 12.54 1.27 -6.27
CA GLU A 109 12.94 0.97 -7.65
C GLU A 109 12.32 -0.36 -8.11
N LYS A 110 12.16 -0.53 -9.42
CA LYS A 110 11.59 -1.76 -10.02
C LYS A 110 12.43 -3.00 -9.69
N TYR A 111 13.76 -2.86 -9.64
CA TYR A 111 14.66 -3.95 -9.28
C TYR A 111 15.07 -3.80 -7.82
N VAL A 112 14.92 -4.87 -7.04
CA VAL A 112 15.21 -4.86 -5.60
C VAL A 112 16.08 -6.04 -5.22
N GLU A 113 16.99 -5.83 -4.27
CA GLU A 113 17.72 -6.92 -3.63
C GLU A 113 16.81 -7.60 -2.60
N ALA A 114 16.42 -8.84 -2.88
CA ALA A 114 15.50 -9.59 -2.02
C ALA A 114 15.98 -11.03 -1.79
N ARG A 115 15.67 -11.56 -0.60
CA ARG A 115 15.79 -13.00 -0.31
C ARG A 115 14.54 -13.71 -0.80
N GLU A 116 14.69 -14.87 -1.39
CA GLU A 116 13.56 -15.66 -1.85
C GLU A 116 13.03 -16.54 -0.72
N ILE A 117 11.71 -16.56 -0.53
CA ILE A 117 11.09 -17.47 0.45
C ILE A 117 11.19 -18.91 -0.06
N ASP A 118 11.78 -19.77 0.78
CA ASP A 118 11.96 -21.20 0.54
C ASP A 118 11.09 -21.99 1.52
N GLN A 119 9.78 -21.76 1.42
CA GLN A 119 8.78 -22.41 2.25
C GLN A 119 7.58 -22.81 1.39
N ALA A 120 7.14 -24.07 1.55
CA ALA A 120 5.93 -24.58 0.92
C ALA A 120 4.69 -24.18 1.73
N GLY A 121 3.56 -24.04 1.04
CA GLY A 121 2.27 -23.75 1.68
C GLY A 121 2.06 -22.26 1.93
N TRP A 122 1.27 -21.95 2.96
CA TRP A 122 0.91 -20.59 3.34
C TRP A 122 2.03 -19.92 4.13
N VAL A 123 2.41 -18.71 3.72
CA VAL A 123 3.46 -17.93 4.39
C VAL A 123 2.88 -16.66 4.99
N ASN A 124 3.00 -16.56 6.32
CA ASN A 124 2.70 -15.34 7.05
C ASN A 124 3.94 -14.41 7.00
N ILE A 125 4.00 -13.54 5.99
CA ILE A 125 5.18 -12.71 5.74
C ILE A 125 5.46 -11.71 6.88
N TYR A 126 4.46 -11.35 7.69
CA TYR A 126 4.67 -10.47 8.85
C TYR A 126 5.61 -11.09 9.91
N ARG A 127 5.72 -12.43 9.98
CA ARG A 127 6.68 -13.15 10.84
C ARG A 127 8.14 -12.89 10.47
N ALA A 128 8.40 -12.33 9.29
CA ALA A 128 9.74 -11.89 8.91
C ALA A 128 10.17 -10.60 9.61
N TYR A 129 9.20 -9.83 10.11
CA TYR A 129 9.40 -8.47 10.60
C TYR A 129 8.85 -8.25 12.01
N SER A 130 8.21 -9.26 12.62
CA SER A 130 7.70 -9.18 13.99
C SER A 130 7.58 -10.58 14.60
N ASP A 131 7.91 -10.69 15.89
CA ASP A 131 7.67 -11.90 16.69
C ASP A 131 6.27 -11.91 17.33
N GLU A 132 5.53 -10.81 17.18
CA GLU A 132 4.20 -10.64 17.73
C GLU A 132 3.17 -11.55 17.04
N LEU A 133 2.12 -11.97 17.77
CA LEU A 133 0.99 -12.68 17.19
C LEU A 133 0.25 -11.77 16.19
N ILE A 134 0.53 -11.95 14.90
CA ILE A 134 -0.03 -11.15 13.81
C ILE A 134 -0.05 -11.95 12.50
N TRP A 135 -1.07 -11.74 11.69
CA TRP A 135 -1.17 -12.29 10.34
C TRP A 135 -1.86 -11.29 9.40
N PRO A 136 -1.54 -11.28 8.10
CA PRO A 136 -2.17 -10.39 7.14
C PRO A 136 -3.65 -10.74 6.95
N ARG A 137 -4.45 -9.76 6.52
CA ARG A 137 -5.85 -10.00 6.16
C ARG A 137 -5.93 -11.13 5.12
N GLY A 138 -6.90 -12.03 5.30
CA GLY A 138 -7.13 -13.16 4.40
C GLY A 138 -6.25 -14.38 4.66
N PHE A 139 -5.27 -14.30 5.58
CA PHE A 139 -4.49 -15.47 5.96
C PHE A 139 -5.38 -16.60 6.50
N PRO A 140 -5.19 -17.88 6.09
CA PRO A 140 -6.05 -18.96 6.55
C PRO A 140 -5.97 -19.18 8.07
N LEU A 141 -7.12 -19.24 8.72
CA LEU A 141 -7.19 -19.31 10.18
C LEU A 141 -6.60 -20.61 10.75
N ASP A 142 -6.67 -21.70 9.98
CA ASP A 142 -6.08 -22.99 10.32
C ASP A 142 -4.55 -23.01 10.22
N GLU A 143 -3.95 -22.05 9.50
CA GLU A 143 -2.50 -21.92 9.34
C GLU A 143 -1.87 -21.00 10.40
N ILE A 144 -2.66 -20.23 11.16
CA ILE A 144 -2.16 -19.25 12.13
C ILE A 144 -1.23 -19.92 13.15
N MET A 145 -1.72 -20.97 13.82
CA MET A 145 -0.98 -21.63 14.89
C MET A 145 0.30 -22.30 14.39
N ASP A 146 0.32 -22.76 13.15
CA ASP A 146 1.52 -23.37 12.56
C ASP A 146 2.51 -22.29 12.10
N SER A 147 2.03 -21.17 11.57
CA SER A 147 2.88 -20.01 11.24
C SER A 147 3.57 -19.39 12.46
N GLU A 148 2.99 -19.50 13.65
CA GLU A 148 3.59 -19.01 14.90
C GLU A 148 4.69 -19.94 15.44
N LYS A 149 4.71 -21.22 15.05
CA LYS A 149 5.68 -22.21 15.55
C LYS A 149 7.02 -22.16 14.80
N SER A 150 7.07 -21.52 13.64
CA SER A 150 8.27 -21.51 12.79
C SER A 150 8.54 -20.11 12.23
N HIS A 151 9.81 -19.72 12.23
CA HIS A 151 10.24 -18.56 11.45
C HIS A 151 10.13 -18.85 9.96
N ILE A 152 9.94 -17.80 9.16
CA ILE A 152 9.96 -17.90 7.71
C ILE A 152 11.30 -18.47 7.23
N THR A 153 11.25 -19.39 6.28
CA THR A 153 12.47 -19.94 5.66
C THR A 153 12.75 -19.20 4.35
N SER A 154 14.00 -18.79 4.14
CA SER A 154 14.41 -18.03 2.95
C SER A 154 15.85 -18.34 2.54
N THR A 155 16.23 -17.90 1.33
CA THR A 155 17.61 -18.00 0.85
C THR A 155 18.57 -17.19 1.72
N LEU A 156 19.79 -17.70 1.92
CA LEU A 156 20.82 -17.02 2.74
C LEU A 156 21.25 -15.67 2.17
N TYR A 157 21.27 -15.54 0.84
CA TYR A 157 21.72 -14.35 0.14
C TYR A 157 20.56 -13.71 -0.62
N SER A 158 20.58 -12.39 -0.66
CA SER A 158 19.71 -11.61 -1.55
C SER A 158 20.19 -11.70 -2.99
N ARG A 159 19.26 -11.53 -3.92
CA ARG A 159 19.56 -11.33 -5.34
C ARG A 159 18.68 -10.22 -5.89
N SER A 160 19.11 -9.62 -7.00
CA SER A 160 18.31 -8.67 -7.75
C SER A 160 17.07 -9.35 -8.37
N ILE A 161 15.89 -8.85 -8.03
CA ILE A 161 14.58 -9.32 -8.50
C ILE A 161 13.91 -8.22 -9.32
N ASP A 162 13.35 -8.57 -10.48
CA ASP A 162 12.38 -7.72 -11.19
C ASP A 162 11.04 -7.77 -10.41
N ALA A 163 10.76 -6.72 -9.64
CA ALA A 163 9.60 -6.61 -8.75
C ALA A 163 8.70 -5.43 -9.17
N PRO A 164 7.84 -5.60 -10.19
CA PRO A 164 6.94 -4.53 -10.65
C PRO A 164 5.79 -4.26 -9.68
N VAL A 165 5.49 -5.21 -8.79
CA VAL A 165 4.53 -5.07 -7.70
C VAL A 165 5.29 -5.26 -6.40
N GLN A 166 5.16 -4.30 -5.49
CA GLN A 166 5.87 -4.30 -4.21
C GLN A 166 4.93 -3.79 -3.14
N GLN A 167 4.89 -4.48 -2.00
CA GLN A 167 4.10 -4.10 -0.85
C GLN A 167 5.02 -3.62 0.28
N GLY A 168 4.64 -2.50 0.90
CA GLY A 168 5.27 -2.00 2.11
C GLY A 168 4.57 -2.50 3.37
N LEU A 169 5.22 -2.31 4.52
CA LEU A 169 4.59 -2.52 5.83
C LEU A 169 4.01 -1.19 6.34
N ALA A 170 2.92 -1.28 7.08
CA ALA A 170 2.32 -0.16 7.78
C ALA A 170 2.41 -0.41 9.29
N GLU A 171 3.06 0.51 10.03
CA GLU A 171 3.14 0.43 11.49
C GLU A 171 1.80 0.77 12.16
N GLY A 172 1.67 0.38 13.43
CA GLY A 172 0.49 0.64 14.24
C GLY A 172 -0.61 -0.38 13.96
N ALA A 173 -1.54 -0.06 13.07
CA ALA A 173 -2.71 -0.89 12.79
C ALA A 173 -2.68 -1.42 11.34
N PRO A 174 -1.76 -2.35 10.99
CA PRO A 174 -1.61 -2.86 9.62
C PRO A 174 -2.86 -3.56 9.10
N ASP A 175 -2.81 -3.95 7.83
CA ASP A 175 -3.91 -4.68 7.23
C ASP A 175 -3.99 -6.13 7.76
N VAL A 176 -4.97 -6.37 8.62
CA VAL A 176 -5.21 -7.63 9.33
C VAL A 176 -6.71 -7.88 9.39
N ASP A 177 -7.13 -9.14 9.52
CA ASP A 177 -8.55 -9.48 9.45
C ASP A 177 -9.35 -9.14 10.72
N ALA A 178 -10.66 -9.38 10.64
CA ALA A 178 -11.60 -9.14 11.73
C ALA A 178 -11.36 -10.06 12.95
N VAL A 179 -10.87 -11.28 12.75
CA VAL A 179 -10.57 -12.20 13.85
C VAL A 179 -9.41 -11.66 14.66
N TRP A 180 -8.35 -11.18 14.00
CA TRP A 180 -7.24 -10.52 14.68
C TRP A 180 -7.72 -9.27 15.43
N ARG A 181 -8.50 -8.41 14.76
CA ARG A 181 -9.07 -7.19 15.37
C ARG A 181 -9.96 -7.47 16.59
N LEU A 182 -10.63 -8.62 16.67
CA LEU A 182 -11.49 -8.96 17.80
C LEU A 182 -10.77 -9.68 18.93
N SER A 183 -9.69 -10.39 18.62
CA SER A 183 -8.99 -11.26 19.58
C SER A 183 -7.68 -10.67 20.12
N VAL A 184 -7.02 -9.79 19.36
CA VAL A 184 -5.71 -9.23 19.70
C VAL A 184 -5.74 -7.71 19.85
N ASP A 185 -6.23 -6.99 18.84
CA ASP A 185 -6.45 -5.53 18.82
C ASP A 185 -5.36 -4.66 19.47
N ARG A 186 -4.17 -4.62 18.86
CA ARG A 186 -3.05 -3.82 19.38
C ARG A 186 -2.28 -3.08 18.30
N GLU A 187 -1.45 -2.13 18.71
CA GLU A 187 -0.48 -1.53 17.82
C GLU A 187 0.72 -2.47 17.63
N ILE A 188 1.18 -2.59 16.39
CA ILE A 188 2.31 -3.44 15.99
C ILE A 188 3.40 -2.57 15.39
N SER A 189 4.62 -2.80 15.86
CA SER A 189 5.83 -2.30 15.21
C SER A 189 6.49 -3.43 14.44
N PHE A 190 6.99 -3.10 13.25
CA PHE A 190 7.78 -4.00 12.43
C PHE A 190 9.25 -3.63 12.53
N HIS A 191 10.12 -4.62 12.38
CA HIS A 191 11.56 -4.51 12.44
C HIS A 191 12.20 -5.19 11.24
N GLY A 192 13.34 -4.68 10.79
CA GLY A 192 14.04 -5.19 9.60
C GLY A 192 13.80 -4.33 8.37
N GLU A 193 14.76 -4.37 7.45
CA GLU A 193 14.77 -3.60 6.20
C GLU A 193 14.90 -4.51 4.97
N GLU A 194 15.08 -5.80 5.20
CA GLU A 194 15.21 -6.81 4.16
C GLU A 194 13.93 -6.90 3.33
N SER A 195 14.09 -7.07 2.01
CA SER A 195 12.97 -7.42 1.14
C SER A 195 12.93 -8.94 0.94
N TYR A 196 11.71 -9.49 0.92
CA TYR A 196 11.47 -10.89 0.59
C TYR A 196 10.71 -11.01 -0.72
N PHE A 197 11.17 -11.90 -1.59
CA PHE A 197 10.51 -12.29 -2.82
C PHE A 197 9.66 -13.53 -2.57
N LEU A 198 8.37 -13.43 -2.90
CA LEU A 198 7.41 -14.53 -2.81
C LEU A 198 7.30 -15.18 -4.18
N PRO A 199 7.94 -16.35 -4.42
CA PRO A 199 7.85 -17.03 -5.71
C PRO A 199 6.42 -17.55 -5.95
N ALA A 200 6.06 -17.77 -7.21
CA ALA A 200 4.72 -18.24 -7.60
C ALA A 200 4.29 -19.58 -6.97
N THR A 201 5.25 -20.34 -6.42
CA THR A 201 5.00 -21.60 -5.69
C THR A 201 4.56 -21.40 -4.25
N THR A 202 4.78 -20.21 -3.69
CA THR A 202 4.37 -19.85 -2.33
C THR A 202 2.90 -19.47 -2.34
N ARG A 203 2.11 -20.02 -1.41
CA ARG A 203 0.76 -19.52 -1.17
C ARG A 203 0.88 -18.38 -0.17
N TYR A 204 0.39 -17.21 -0.55
CA TYR A 204 0.36 -16.04 0.32
C TYR A 204 -0.88 -15.22 -0.05
N PHE A 205 -1.31 -14.39 0.90
CA PHE A 205 -2.29 -13.35 0.63
C PHE A 205 -1.54 -12.01 0.59
N ASP A 206 -1.61 -11.36 -0.57
CA ASP A 206 -1.43 -9.91 -0.68
C ASP A 206 -2.83 -9.30 -0.64
N CYS A 207 -3.02 -8.25 0.17
CA CYS A 207 -4.25 -7.47 0.21
C CYS A 207 -4.03 -6.12 -0.48
#